data_AF-A0AAE0CLJ8-F1
#
_entry.id   AF-A0AAE0CLJ8-F1
#
_cell.length_a   1.000
_cell.length_b   1.000
_cell.length_c   1.000
_cell.angle_alpha   90.00
_cell.angle_beta   90.00
_cell.angle_gamma   90.00
#
_symmetry.space_group_name_H-M   'P 1'
#
loop_
_entity.id
_entity.type
_entity.pdbx_description
1 polymer ?
#
loop_
_entity_poly.entity_id
_entity_poly.type
_entity_poly.pdbx_seq_one_letter_code
_entity_poly.pdbx_strand_id
1 'polypeptide(L)'
;MIILHECPLSMVEHRGFKTFVNSLQLLFPHVSINTIKKEILGIYEVEKFKTQQVLEGNQGRIATTTEIWTTSNQKRGYMTVTCCAHILNLIVRAGLSAIETVIEVIRNSVAFWTTTPNRVETFEEAGR
;
A
#
# COMPACT_ATOMS: atom_id res chain seq x y z
N MET A 1 5.60 -13.37 -5.68
CA MET A 1 7.02 -13.59 -5.33
C MET A 1 7.92 -12.47 -5.87
N ILE A 2 8.03 -12.27 -7.19
CA ILE A 2 8.95 -11.27 -7.79
C ILE A 2 8.67 -9.85 -7.30
N ILE A 3 7.44 -9.35 -7.51
CA ILE A 3 7.05 -7.99 -7.07
C ILE A 3 7.04 -7.91 -5.53
N LEU A 4 6.45 -8.92 -4.88
CA LEU A 4 6.26 -8.95 -3.41
C LEU A 4 7.59 -8.91 -2.62
N HIS A 5 8.65 -9.51 -3.15
CA HIS A 5 9.96 -9.60 -2.48
C HIS A 5 11.06 -8.85 -3.25
N GLU A 6 10.69 -7.95 -4.16
CA GLU A 6 11.63 -7.12 -4.94
C GLU A 6 12.78 -7.92 -5.59
N CYS A 7 12.48 -9.14 -6.04
CA CYS A 7 13.51 -10.03 -6.58
C CYS A 7 14.01 -9.55 -7.95
N PRO A 8 15.28 -9.77 -8.30
CA PRO A 8 15.78 -9.53 -9.64
C PRO A 8 14.97 -10.30 -10.69
N LEU A 9 14.63 -9.66 -11.81
CA LEU A 9 13.87 -10.32 -12.88
C LEU A 9 14.61 -11.51 -13.48
N SER A 10 15.94 -11.52 -13.42
CA SER A 10 16.80 -12.63 -13.85
C SER A 10 16.60 -13.92 -13.04
N MET A 11 15.96 -13.85 -11.88
CA MET A 11 15.64 -15.02 -11.07
C MET A 11 14.87 -16.09 -11.86
N VAL A 12 14.00 -15.68 -12.78
CA VAL A 12 13.20 -16.62 -13.59
C VAL A 12 14.04 -17.44 -14.56
N GLU A 13 15.23 -16.96 -14.90
CA GLU A 13 16.18 -17.66 -15.77
C GLU A 13 17.20 -18.50 -14.96
N HIS A 14 17.20 -18.41 -13.64
CA HIS A 14 18.14 -19.15 -12.81
C HIS A 14 17.86 -20.67 -12.84
N ARG A 15 18.89 -21.50 -13.02
CA ARG A 15 18.77 -22.97 -13.15
C ARG A 15 18.04 -23.59 -11.96
N GLY A 16 18.36 -23.14 -10.73
CA GLY A 16 17.70 -23.62 -9.52
C GLY A 16 16.20 -23.31 -9.52
N PHE A 17 15.83 -22.11 -9.95
CA PHE A 17 14.42 -21.70 -10.05
C PHE A 17 13.68 -22.52 -11.12
N LYS A 18 14.28 -22.73 -12.30
CA LYS A 18 13.68 -23.59 -13.34
C LYS A 18 13.48 -25.02 -12.86
N THR A 19 14.49 -25.58 -12.17
CA THR A 19 14.42 -26.95 -11.63
C THR A 19 13.32 -27.07 -10.58
N PHE A 20 13.23 -26.09 -9.69
CA PHE A 20 12.17 -26.00 -8.69
C PHE A 20 10.78 -25.91 -9.32
N VAL A 21 10.57 -24.99 -10.27
CA VAL A 21 9.27 -24.84 -10.96
C VAL A 21 8.89 -26.11 -11.72
N ASN A 22 9.84 -26.74 -12.43
CA ASN A 22 9.60 -28.00 -13.13
C ASN A 22 9.25 -29.16 -12.18
N SER A 23 9.77 -29.16 -10.95
CA SER A 23 9.41 -30.17 -9.93
C SER A 23 7.99 -29.99 -9.40
N LEU A 24 7.46 -28.75 -9.41
CA LEU A 24 6.09 -28.46 -9.02
C LEU A 24 5.10 -28.76 -10.14
N GLN A 25 5.44 -28.39 -11.39
CA GLN A 25 4.60 -28.63 -12.55
C GLN A 25 5.45 -28.76 -13.83
N LEU A 26 5.56 -29.98 -14.34
CA LEU A 26 6.35 -30.32 -15.54
C LEU A 26 5.86 -29.62 -16.83
N LEU A 27 4.57 -29.28 -16.90
CA LEU A 27 3.96 -28.62 -18.06
C LEU A 27 4.02 -27.09 -17.99
N PHE A 28 4.64 -26.52 -16.96
CA PHE A 28 4.75 -25.07 -16.85
C PHE A 28 5.78 -24.55 -17.86
N PRO A 29 5.39 -23.77 -18.87
CA PRO A 29 6.31 -23.30 -19.89
C PRO A 29 7.36 -22.39 -19.29
N HIS A 30 8.59 -22.48 -19.81
CA HIS A 30 9.65 -21.61 -19.35
C HIS A 30 9.33 -20.15 -19.67
N VAL A 31 9.16 -19.34 -18.63
CA VAL A 31 8.84 -17.92 -18.77
C VAL A 31 10.13 -17.12 -18.97
N SER A 32 10.19 -16.35 -20.05
CA SER A 32 11.32 -15.46 -20.33
C SER A 32 11.26 -14.20 -19.47
N ILE A 33 12.41 -13.55 -19.25
CA ILE A 33 12.45 -12.21 -18.63
C ILE A 33 11.54 -11.22 -19.37
N ASN A 34 11.46 -11.30 -20.70
CA ASN A 34 10.61 -10.40 -21.49
C ASN A 34 9.12 -10.64 -21.26
N THR A 35 8.72 -11.90 -21.07
CA THR A 35 7.35 -12.27 -20.71
C THR A 35 7.00 -11.68 -19.34
N ILE A 36 7.86 -11.89 -18.33
CA ILE A 36 7.66 -11.32 -16.99
C ILE A 36 7.63 -9.80 -17.02
N LYS A 37 8.53 -9.15 -17.77
CA LYS A 37 8.51 -7.69 -17.95
C LYS A 37 7.18 -7.22 -18.51
N LYS A 38 6.66 -7.89 -19.54
CA LYS A 38 5.37 -7.56 -20.15
C LYS A 38 4.22 -7.73 -19.15
N GLU A 39 4.23 -8.79 -18.36
CA GLU A 39 3.22 -9.02 -17.31
C GLU A 39 3.28 -7.95 -16.21
N ILE A 40 4.47 -7.62 -15.71
CA ILE A 40 4.66 -6.56 -14.70
C ILE A 40 4.17 -5.21 -15.23
N LEU A 41 4.51 -4.88 -16.48
CA LEU A 41 4.02 -3.65 -17.13
C LEU A 41 2.49 -3.66 -17.28
N GLY A 42 1.89 -4.81 -17.57
CA GLY A 42 0.43 -4.95 -17.61
C GLY A 42 -0.22 -4.68 -16.25
N ILE A 43 0.33 -5.24 -15.17
CA ILE A 43 -0.13 -4.97 -13.80
C ILE A 43 0.01 -3.48 -13.48
N TYR A 44 1.16 -2.89 -13.80
CA TYR A 44 1.41 -1.47 -13.58
C TYR A 44 0.37 -0.58 -14.27
N GLU A 45 0.06 -0.82 -15.55
CA GLU A 45 -0.92 0.02 -16.26
C GLU A 45 -2.33 -0.11 -15.65
N VAL A 46 -2.71 -1.31 -15.19
CA VAL A 46 -3.99 -1.51 -14.48
C VAL A 46 -4.03 -0.72 -13.17
N GLU A 47 -2.99 -0.81 -12.33
CA GLU A 47 -2.95 -0.11 -11.05
C GLU A 47 -2.81 1.41 -11.22
N LYS A 48 -2.07 1.86 -12.24
CA LYS A 48 -1.99 3.27 -12.65
C LYS A 48 -3.35 3.80 -13.04
N PHE A 49 -4.10 3.07 -13.87
CA PHE A 49 -5.44 3.48 -14.29
C PHE A 49 -6.40 3.61 -13.10
N LYS A 50 -6.42 2.61 -12.19
CA LYS A 50 -7.21 2.68 -10.96
C LYS A 50 -6.86 3.90 -10.12
N THR A 51 -5.57 4.16 -9.93
CA THR A 51 -5.06 5.30 -9.17
C THR A 51 -5.48 6.61 -9.82
N GLN A 52 -5.37 6.71 -11.15
CA GLN A 52 -5.78 7.88 -11.91
C GLN A 52 -7.26 8.19 -11.75
N GLN A 53 -8.14 7.18 -11.81
CA GLN A 53 -9.58 7.37 -11.58
C GLN A 53 -9.88 7.94 -10.18
N VAL A 54 -9.20 7.45 -9.14
CA VAL A 54 -9.37 7.95 -7.77
C VAL A 54 -8.91 9.41 -7.66
N LEU A 55 -7.83 9.78 -8.36
CA LEU A 55 -7.33 11.15 -8.40
C LEU A 55 -8.28 12.09 -9.15
N GLU A 56 -8.83 11.67 -10.29
CA GLU A 56 -9.78 12.44 -11.09
C GLU A 56 -11.10 12.68 -10.33
N GLY A 57 -11.54 11.73 -9.52
CA GLY A 57 -12.72 11.87 -8.68
C GLY A 57 -12.53 12.78 -7.45
N ASN A 58 -11.31 13.20 -7.15
CA ASN A 58 -11.01 14.00 -5.96
C ASN A 58 -11.24 15.50 -6.21
N GLN A 59 -12.25 16.07 -5.56
CA GLN A 59 -12.51 17.52 -5.59
C GLN A 59 -11.62 18.33 -4.63
N GLY A 60 -10.85 17.64 -3.78
CA GLY A 60 -9.94 18.24 -2.81
C GLY A 60 -8.56 18.58 -3.41
N ARG A 61 -7.76 19.30 -2.63
CA ARG A 61 -6.36 19.59 -2.99
C ARG A 61 -5.46 18.44 -2.55
N ILE A 62 -4.54 18.05 -3.43
CA ILE A 62 -3.52 17.03 -3.15
C ILE A 62 -2.17 17.73 -3.02
N ALA A 63 -1.46 17.46 -1.92
CA ALA A 63 -0.09 17.91 -1.74
C ALA A 63 0.87 16.78 -2.14
N THR A 64 1.72 17.06 -3.12
CA THR A 64 2.77 16.16 -3.59
C THR A 64 4.14 16.77 -3.34
N THR A 65 5.10 15.93 -2.98
CA THR A 65 6.52 16.27 -2.92
C THR A 65 7.24 15.62 -4.09
N THR A 66 8.09 16.39 -4.76
CA THR A 66 8.91 15.93 -5.88
C THR A 66 10.37 16.00 -5.47
N GLU A 67 11.04 14.86 -5.51
CA GLU A 67 12.48 14.77 -5.29
C GLU A 67 13.17 14.39 -6.59
N ILE A 68 14.26 15.07 -6.92
CA ILE A 68 15.08 14.79 -8.10
C ILE A 68 16.48 14.44 -7.62
N TRP A 69 17.02 13.33 -8.10
CA TRP A 69 18.37 12.90 -7.80
C TRP A 69 19.08 12.43 -9.06
N THR A 70 20.40 12.61 -9.11
CA THR A 70 21.21 12.26 -10.28
C THR A 70 22.14 11.12 -9.90
N THR A 71 22.16 10.02 -10.65
CA THR A 71 23.16 8.97 -10.42
C THR A 71 24.55 9.49 -10.81
N SER A 72 25.55 9.29 -9.96
CA SER A 72 26.95 9.53 -10.29
C SER A 72 27.41 8.72 -11.52
N ASN A 73 26.90 7.50 -11.67
CA ASN A 73 27.44 6.53 -12.62
C ASN A 73 26.79 6.55 -14.00
N GLN A 74 25.62 7.17 -14.20
CA GLN A 74 24.89 7.12 -15.48
C GLN A 74 24.52 8.49 -16.07
N LYS A 75 24.88 9.61 -15.42
CA LYS A 75 24.43 10.97 -15.83
C LYS A 75 22.91 11.05 -16.10
N ARG A 76 22.12 10.19 -15.45
CA ARG A 76 20.65 10.17 -15.55
C ARG A 76 20.07 10.81 -14.31
N GLY A 77 19.14 11.74 -14.52
CA GLY A 77 18.28 12.29 -13.49
C GLY A 77 17.08 11.39 -13.29
N TYR A 78 16.76 11.11 -12.04
CA TYR A 78 15.58 10.36 -11.60
C TYR A 78 14.71 11.31 -10.79
N MET A 79 13.41 11.20 -10.97
CA MET A 79 12.42 11.99 -10.24
C MET A 79 11.48 11.02 -9.52
N THR A 80 11.28 11.23 -8.23
CA THR A 80 10.30 10.53 -7.43
C THR A 80 9.23 11.54 -7.01
N VAL A 81 7.96 11.23 -7.26
CA VAL A 81 6.82 12.02 -6.79
C VAL A 81 6.10 11.23 -5.72
N THR A 82 5.98 11.78 -4.53
CA THR A 82 5.27 11.17 -3.39
C THR A 82 4.07 12.02 -2.98
N CYS A 83 2.98 11.37 -2.59
CA CYS A 83 1.81 12.04 -2.04
C CYS A 83 1.92 12.06 -0.52
N CYS A 84 2.11 13.24 0.08
CA CYS A 84 2.25 13.37 1.53
C CYS A 84 1.01 12.87 2.28
N ALA A 85 -0.18 13.11 1.73
CA ALA A 85 -1.42 12.61 2.31
C ALA A 85 -1.49 11.07 2.33
N HIS A 86 -0.95 10.42 1.29
CA HIS A 86 -0.86 8.95 1.25
C HIS A 86 0.11 8.41 2.31
N ILE A 87 1.30 9.02 2.43
CA ILE A 87 2.30 8.62 3.43
C ILE A 87 1.76 8.85 4.85
N LEU A 88 1.14 10.01 5.10
CA LEU A 88 0.51 10.30 6.40
C LEU A 88 -0.61 9.30 6.69
N ASN A 89 -1.45 8.96 5.72
CA ASN A 89 -2.49 7.94 5.89
C ASN A 89 -1.89 6.56 6.23
N LEU A 90 -0.80 6.14 5.59
CA LEU A 90 -0.12 4.88 5.93
C LEU A 90 0.45 4.90 7.35
N ILE A 91 1.11 5.99 7.76
CA ILE A 91 1.65 6.15 9.11
C ILE A 91 0.52 6.14 10.15
N VAL A 92 -0.54 6.91 9.91
CA VAL A 92 -1.70 6.99 10.80
C VAL A 92 -2.38 5.62 10.88
N ARG A 93 -2.63 4.93 9.76
CA ARG A 93 -3.24 3.58 9.78
C ARG A 93 -2.36 2.57 10.52
N ALA A 94 -1.04 2.58 10.29
CA ALA A 94 -0.12 1.72 11.03
C ALA A 94 -0.14 2.02 12.54
N GLY A 95 -0.10 3.29 12.92
CA GLY A 95 -0.21 3.71 14.32
C GLY A 95 -1.54 3.32 14.95
N LEU A 96 -2.66 3.55 14.26
CA LEU A 96 -4.01 3.16 14.72
C LEU A 96 -4.15 1.64 14.87
N SER A 97 -3.53 0.85 13.98
CA SER A 97 -3.55 -0.62 14.10
C SER A 97 -2.84 -1.12 15.36
N ALA A 98 -1.79 -0.43 15.81
CA ALA A 98 -1.08 -0.78 17.04
C ALA A 98 -1.91 -0.53 18.31
N ILE A 99 -2.94 0.31 18.24
CA ILE A 99 -3.81 0.68 19.38
C ILE A 99 -5.28 0.34 19.12
N GLU A 100 -5.57 -0.53 18.16
CA GLU A 100 -6.93 -0.87 17.71
C GLU A 100 -7.83 -1.30 18.87
N THR A 101 -7.32 -2.13 19.78
CA THR A 101 -8.04 -2.59 20.98
C THR A 101 -8.47 -1.42 21.89
N VAL A 102 -7.59 -0.43 22.09
CA VAL A 102 -7.90 0.74 22.93
C VAL A 102 -8.96 1.60 22.26
N ILE A 103 -8.86 1.79 20.95
CA ILE A 103 -9.86 2.52 20.16
C ILE A 103 -11.23 1.85 20.29
N GLU A 104 -11.29 0.53 20.24
CA GLU A 104 -12.53 -0.23 20.36
C GLU A 104 -13.17 -0.07 21.74
N VAL A 105 -12.38 -0.13 22.82
CA VAL A 105 -12.86 0.12 24.19
C VAL A 105 -13.43 1.54 24.34
N ILE A 106 -12.74 2.54 23.80
CA ILE A 106 -13.21 3.93 23.83
C ILE A 106 -14.51 4.06 23.03
N ARG A 107 -14.58 3.49 21.82
CA ARG A 107 -15.79 3.49 20.98
C ARG A 107 -16.97 2.86 21.69
N ASN A 108 -16.78 1.70 22.31
CA ASN A 108 -17.83 1.01 23.05
C ASN A 108 -18.29 1.82 24.27
N SER A 109 -17.37 2.47 24.97
CA SER A 109 -17.68 3.34 26.11
C SER A 109 -18.48 4.58 25.68
N VAL A 110 -18.03 5.26 24.64
CA VAL A 110 -18.74 6.43 24.08
C VAL A 110 -20.12 6.02 23.58
N ALA A 111 -20.22 4.90 22.84
CA ALA A 111 -21.50 4.38 22.39
C ALA A 111 -22.44 4.10 23.57
N PHE A 112 -21.94 3.46 24.64
CA PHE A 112 -22.72 3.14 25.84
C PHE A 112 -23.35 4.40 26.47
N TRP A 113 -22.56 5.46 26.65
CA TRP A 113 -23.03 6.71 27.27
C TRP A 113 -23.95 7.50 26.35
N THR A 114 -23.68 7.50 25.04
CA THR A 114 -24.46 8.26 24.05
C THR A 114 -25.73 7.56 23.58
N THR A 115 -25.95 6.29 23.95
CA THR A 115 -27.13 5.51 23.52
C THR A 115 -28.45 6.11 24.01
N THR A 116 -28.49 6.75 25.18
CA THR A 116 -29.73 7.26 25.77
C THR A 116 -29.52 8.61 26.48
N PRO A 117 -30.50 9.54 26.43
CA PRO A 117 -30.39 10.84 27.08
C PRO A 117 -30.06 10.76 28.58
N ASN A 118 -30.73 9.88 29.33
CA ASN A 118 -30.48 9.72 30.78
C ASN A 118 -29.03 9.34 31.10
N ARG A 119 -28.38 8.52 30.26
CA ARG A 119 -26.98 8.13 30.48
C ARG A 119 -26.03 9.29 30.23
N VAL A 120 -26.33 10.13 29.24
CA VAL A 120 -25.56 11.36 28.99
C VAL A 120 -25.70 12.30 30.19
N GLU A 121 -26.91 12.50 30.69
CA GLU A 121 -27.18 13.36 31.86
C GLU A 121 -26.46 12.83 33.11
N THR A 122 -26.52 11.51 33.35
CA THR A 122 -25.77 10.86 34.45
C THR A 122 -24.26 11.05 34.32
N PHE A 123 -23.72 10.99 33.10
CA PHE A 123 -22.29 11.19 32.85
C PHE A 123 -21.87 12.64 33.07
N GLU A 124 -22.67 13.61 32.65
CA GLU A 124 -22.43 15.04 32.86
C GLU A 124 -22.50 15.43 34.34
N GLU A 125 -23.43 14.84 35.10
CA GLU A 125 -23.55 15.04 36.55
C GLU A 125 -22.34 14.47 37.30
N ALA A 126 -21.85 13.28 36.94
CA ALA A 126 -20.68 12.68 37.56
C ALA A 126 -19.36 13.45 37.27
N GLY A 127 -19.35 14.28 36.23
CA GLY A 127 -18.21 15.12 35.86
C GLY A 127 -18.20 16.52 36.49
N ARG A 128 -19.25 16.91 37.21
CA ARG A 128 -19.30 18.15 38.01
C ARG A 128 -18.73 17.93 39.41
#